data_AF-A0A550C046-F1
#
_entry.id   AF-A0A550C046-F1
#
_cell.length_a   1.000
_cell.length_b   1.000
_cell.length_c   1.000
_cell.angle_alpha   90.00
_cell.angle_beta   90.00
_cell.angle_gamma   90.00
#
_symmetry.space_group_name_H-M   'P 1'
#
loop_
_entity.id
_entity.type
_entity.pdbx_description
1 polymer ?
#
loop_
_entity_poly.entity_id
_entity_poly.type
_entity_poly.pdbx_seq_one_letter_code
_entity_poly.pdbx_strand_id
1 'polypeptide(L)'
;MWPRRWIRVNARAGPPALSCARYHRSFSVTHQVVSPAATPIVSKPSRLAKAPVIRTLSPAKLTKTETLDISGKIQFVIHTPFGSALLPYYYNFRFPAGTHGFLYFASSHADPSIRFRIVDTGDPDEFKNGRDLLLPNAVTPWHVSKKTITKTKLGAALRRLLAHEGLGFCEDSNESTTQQPQSLDPARLTPLDTVTLMGRTAILHLPHGRVRLGYSDGRRVSFPERTRGFLYFDIASLSIRFRVVESTDFGKGDDLLLPDGQTTWCINLHRVASSTRYAPIRKQLLVENLIPERQMQSRAFVVSTLNHTRLTEADWMDLSGRPKTLISIAPADQERFTLAVYHGVSPIRFPSSAQGFLYWHVPEKNPYDAELRFRCAESLERFDQGHDLWTPGAKQPWSLRLRGLAPRRTSFSRSLVAYLIREGLTDESVVDHLAKTTVTHMRDLFFLHFGVFRNVPWSGVYDGAALARLVVLEDTPASFRLDIRVVTLLDGPRKVSDGKAWPDVDPPKEGELVFGFHVPKINPKHFWKTLRGATVPKSSKAGQVLKKIMEHSHGGDVDIQQV
;
A
#
# COMPACT_ATOMS: atom_id res chain seq x y z
N MET A 1 -32.16 15.47 39.04
CA MET A 1 -31.29 14.40 39.58
C MET A 1 -31.02 13.39 38.46
N TRP A 2 -30.00 13.65 37.62
CA TRP A 2 -29.51 12.79 36.53
C TRP A 2 -27.97 12.94 36.46
N PRO A 3 -27.21 11.90 36.08
CA PRO A 3 -25.80 11.79 36.45
C PRO A 3 -24.84 12.49 35.47
N ARG A 4 -23.83 13.15 36.05
CA ARG A 4 -22.72 13.82 35.36
C ARG A 4 -21.71 12.79 34.83
N ARG A 5 -21.54 12.71 33.51
CA ARG A 5 -20.37 12.06 32.89
C ARG A 5 -19.19 13.05 32.85
N TRP A 6 -18.13 12.72 33.57
CA TRP A 6 -16.84 13.41 33.54
C TRP A 6 -15.97 12.82 32.43
N ILE A 7 -15.51 13.65 31.50
CA ILE A 7 -14.46 13.28 30.53
C ILE A 7 -13.11 13.67 31.15
N ARG A 8 -12.38 12.68 31.66
CA ARG A 8 -10.94 12.79 31.98
C ARG A 8 -10.14 12.60 30.70
N VAL A 9 -9.31 13.56 30.34
CA VAL A 9 -8.18 13.35 29.42
C VAL A 9 -7.01 12.83 30.26
N ASN A 10 -6.83 11.51 30.29
CA ASN A 10 -5.66 10.87 30.86
C ASN A 10 -4.76 10.38 29.72
N ALA A 11 -3.65 11.06 29.48
CA ALA A 11 -2.49 10.45 28.84
C ALA A 11 -1.75 9.64 29.91
N ARG A 12 -2.03 8.34 30.01
CA ARG A 12 -1.18 7.39 30.75
C ARG A 12 -0.21 6.76 29.76
N ALA A 13 1.07 7.12 29.89
CA ALA A 13 2.17 6.28 29.44
C ALA A 13 2.34 5.17 30.48
N GLY A 14 2.09 3.92 30.08
CA GLY A 14 2.52 2.74 30.84
C GLY A 14 3.90 2.30 30.34
N PRO A 15 4.83 1.89 31.22
CA PRO A 15 6.12 1.34 30.80
C PRO A 15 5.95 -0.09 30.26
N PRO A 16 6.78 -0.54 29.29
CA PRO A 16 6.75 -1.93 28.85
C PRO A 16 7.47 -2.82 29.87
N ALA A 17 6.75 -3.82 30.36
CA ALA A 17 7.33 -4.91 31.12
C ALA A 17 8.14 -5.82 30.19
N LEU A 18 9.38 -6.08 30.61
CA LEU A 18 10.31 -7.06 30.08
C LEU A 18 9.70 -8.47 30.10
N SER A 19 9.85 -9.20 29.00
CA SER A 19 9.76 -10.66 28.96
C SER A 19 10.70 -11.16 27.88
N CYS A 20 11.95 -11.40 28.28
CA CYS A 20 12.90 -12.21 27.53
C CYS A 20 12.58 -13.68 27.79
N ALA A 21 12.06 -14.38 26.79
CA ALA A 21 12.01 -15.84 26.78
C ALA A 21 12.88 -16.35 25.62
N ARG A 22 13.91 -17.08 26.04
CA ARG A 22 14.95 -17.75 25.26
C ARG A 22 14.35 -18.74 24.26
N TYR A 23 14.83 -18.70 23.03
CA TYR A 23 14.99 -19.90 22.20
C TYR A 23 16.34 -19.82 21.48
N HIS A 24 17.38 -20.33 22.13
CA HIS A 24 18.57 -20.78 21.41
C HIS A 24 18.19 -22.09 20.71
N ARG A 25 18.22 -22.08 19.37
CA ARG A 25 18.20 -23.31 18.58
C ARG A 25 19.64 -23.58 18.15
N SER A 26 20.25 -24.53 18.84
CA SER A 26 21.58 -25.06 18.57
C SER A 26 21.63 -25.63 17.15
N PHE A 27 22.55 -25.13 16.32
CA PHE A 27 22.96 -25.82 15.10
C PHE A 27 24.07 -26.80 15.46
N SER A 28 23.79 -28.10 15.42
CA SER A 28 24.83 -29.12 15.45
C SER A 28 25.51 -29.17 14.09
N VAL A 29 26.79 -28.79 14.07
CA VAL A 29 27.70 -29.02 12.95
C VAL A 29 28.30 -30.40 13.12
N THR A 30 27.82 -31.38 12.35
CA THR A 30 28.50 -32.67 12.19
C THR A 30 29.65 -32.50 11.22
N HIS A 31 30.88 -32.50 11.74
CA HIS A 31 32.09 -32.76 10.97
C HIS A 31 32.08 -34.22 10.53
N GLN A 32 32.07 -34.46 9.22
CA GLN A 32 32.28 -35.79 8.66
C GLN A 32 33.72 -35.86 8.14
N VAL A 33 34.50 -36.73 8.79
CA VAL A 33 35.89 -37.06 8.45
C VAL A 33 35.91 -37.83 7.13
N VAL A 34 36.72 -37.36 6.18
CA VAL A 34 37.02 -38.04 4.92
C VAL A 34 38.27 -38.89 5.11
N SER A 35 38.22 -40.16 4.71
CA SER A 35 39.42 -40.93 4.35
C SER A 35 39.13 -41.82 3.14
N PRO A 36 40.12 -42.06 2.26
CA PRO A 36 39.88 -42.52 0.90
C PRO A 36 40.25 -43.99 0.71
N ALA A 37 39.43 -44.72 -0.05
CA ALA A 37 39.85 -45.94 -0.74
C ALA A 37 39.06 -46.04 -2.04
N ALA A 38 39.75 -45.80 -3.15
CA ALA A 38 39.20 -45.84 -4.50
C ALA A 38 39.32 -47.26 -5.09
N THR A 39 38.21 -47.79 -5.60
CA THR A 39 38.18 -48.88 -6.59
C THR A 39 37.40 -48.40 -7.82
N PRO A 40 37.81 -48.79 -9.04
CA PRO A 40 37.27 -48.23 -10.26
C PRO A 40 35.92 -48.89 -10.61
N ILE A 41 34.83 -48.11 -10.53
CA ILE A 41 33.52 -48.50 -11.03
C ILE A 41 33.41 -48.04 -12.49
N VAL A 42 33.26 -49.01 -13.38
CA VAL A 42 32.91 -48.82 -14.80
C VAL A 42 31.57 -48.10 -14.89
N SER A 43 31.58 -46.84 -15.30
CA SER A 43 30.40 -46.01 -15.49
C SER A 43 29.62 -46.44 -16.74
N LYS A 44 28.46 -47.08 -16.55
CA LYS A 44 27.43 -47.18 -17.59
C LYS A 44 26.83 -45.79 -17.83
N PRO A 45 26.76 -45.28 -19.08
CA PRO A 45 26.13 -44.01 -19.36
C PRO A 45 24.61 -44.15 -19.27
N SER A 46 24.07 -44.04 -18.05
CA SER A 46 22.64 -43.83 -17.80
C SER A 46 22.30 -42.37 -18.10
N ARG A 47 22.24 -42.00 -19.38
CA ARG A 47 21.56 -40.77 -19.78
C ARG A 47 20.07 -41.05 -19.62
N LEU A 48 19.47 -40.60 -18.51
CA LEU A 48 18.01 -40.53 -18.39
C LEU A 48 17.49 -39.76 -19.60
N ALA A 49 16.90 -40.48 -20.55
CA ALA A 49 16.24 -39.88 -21.70
C ALA A 49 15.17 -38.93 -21.16
N LYS A 50 15.29 -37.63 -21.48
CA LYS A 50 14.28 -36.64 -21.09
C LYS A 50 12.93 -37.10 -21.65
N ALA A 51 11.91 -37.07 -20.82
CA ALA A 51 10.57 -37.43 -21.24
C ALA A 51 10.13 -36.52 -22.42
N PRO A 52 9.48 -37.09 -23.45
CA PRO A 52 9.14 -36.37 -24.66
C PRO A 52 8.14 -35.24 -24.40
N VAL A 53 8.34 -34.12 -25.09
CA VAL A 53 7.52 -32.90 -24.99
C VAL A 53 6.67 -32.80 -26.25
N ILE A 54 5.35 -32.74 -26.10
CA ILE A 54 4.41 -32.48 -27.19
C ILE A 54 4.03 -31.01 -27.22
N ARG A 55 3.99 -30.40 -28.40
CA ARG A 55 3.68 -28.97 -28.61
C ARG A 55 2.39 -28.76 -29.39
N THR A 56 1.93 -29.76 -30.12
CA THR A 56 0.67 -29.76 -30.85
C THR A 56 -0.12 -31.06 -30.66
N LEU A 57 -1.44 -30.96 -30.81
CA LEU A 57 -2.37 -32.07 -31.03
C LEU A 57 -3.04 -31.99 -32.41
N SER A 58 -2.76 -30.94 -33.19
CA SER A 58 -3.20 -30.82 -34.58
C SER A 58 -2.39 -31.74 -35.49
N PRO A 59 -3.04 -32.66 -36.25
CA PRO A 59 -2.36 -33.49 -37.24
C PRO A 59 -1.53 -32.71 -38.26
N ALA A 60 -1.97 -31.50 -38.61
CA ALA A 60 -1.33 -30.66 -39.62
C ALA A 60 -0.04 -29.98 -39.12
N LYS A 61 0.25 -30.02 -37.83
CA LYS A 61 1.42 -29.36 -37.21
C LYS A 61 2.42 -30.35 -36.61
N LEU A 62 2.18 -31.65 -36.76
CA LEU A 62 3.02 -32.69 -36.16
C LEU A 62 4.45 -32.64 -36.70
N THR A 63 5.41 -32.87 -35.82
CA THR A 63 6.84 -32.90 -36.14
C THR A 63 7.48 -34.22 -35.69
N LYS A 64 8.60 -34.63 -36.30
CA LYS A 64 9.35 -35.86 -35.91
C LYS A 64 9.76 -35.88 -34.44
N THR A 65 9.92 -34.71 -33.81
CA THR A 65 10.25 -34.61 -32.38
C THR A 65 9.09 -34.95 -31.44
N GLU A 66 7.86 -35.02 -31.97
CA GLU A 66 6.65 -35.33 -31.20
C GLU A 66 6.27 -36.81 -31.30
N THR A 67 7.06 -37.61 -31.99
CA THR A 67 6.89 -39.07 -32.06
C THR A 67 7.13 -39.68 -30.69
N LEU A 68 6.20 -40.50 -30.23
CA LEU A 68 6.21 -41.17 -28.94
C LEU A 68 6.30 -42.68 -29.16
N ASP A 69 7.23 -43.35 -28.48
CA ASP A 69 7.18 -44.80 -28.30
C ASP A 69 6.64 -45.13 -26.90
N ILE A 70 5.47 -45.75 -26.86
CA ILE A 70 4.77 -46.12 -25.63
C ILE A 70 4.64 -47.64 -25.47
N SER A 71 5.29 -48.41 -26.32
CA SER A 71 5.25 -49.89 -26.32
C SER A 71 5.55 -50.47 -24.94
N GLY A 72 4.72 -51.41 -24.48
CA GLY A 72 4.93 -52.15 -23.23
C GLY A 72 4.70 -51.35 -21.95
N LYS A 73 4.37 -50.06 -22.01
CA LYS A 73 4.05 -49.24 -20.83
C LYS A 73 2.61 -49.49 -20.38
N ILE A 74 2.30 -49.36 -19.09
CA ILE A 74 0.89 -49.39 -18.61
C ILE A 74 0.26 -47.99 -18.73
N GLN A 75 1.10 -46.98 -18.56
CA GLN A 75 0.80 -45.57 -18.63
C GLN A 75 2.05 -44.81 -19.05
N PHE A 76 1.89 -43.65 -19.68
CA PHE A 76 3.00 -42.79 -20.05
C PHE A 76 2.74 -41.34 -19.65
N VAL A 77 3.82 -40.63 -19.31
CA VAL A 77 3.77 -39.19 -19.00
C VAL A 77 4.17 -38.43 -20.26
N ILE A 78 3.34 -37.48 -20.65
CA ILE A 78 3.66 -36.47 -21.64
C ILE A 78 3.90 -35.14 -20.96
N HIS A 79 4.82 -34.37 -21.52
CA HIS A 79 5.03 -32.99 -21.13
C HIS A 79 4.48 -32.07 -22.22
N THR A 80 3.75 -31.05 -21.79
CA THR A 80 3.30 -29.94 -22.63
C THR A 80 3.96 -28.66 -22.12
N PRO A 81 3.93 -27.55 -22.87
CA PRO A 81 4.30 -26.24 -22.35
C PRO A 81 3.50 -25.83 -21.09
N PHE A 82 2.35 -26.46 -20.86
CA PHE A 82 1.39 -26.11 -19.80
C PHE A 82 1.40 -27.07 -18.60
N GLY A 83 2.34 -28.01 -18.57
CA GLY A 83 2.48 -29.03 -17.52
C GLY A 83 2.49 -30.46 -18.07
N SER A 84 2.39 -31.44 -17.18
CA SER A 84 2.43 -32.87 -17.53
C SER A 84 1.06 -33.52 -17.48
N ALA A 85 0.82 -34.52 -18.32
CA ALA A 85 -0.35 -35.39 -18.25
C ALA A 85 0.08 -36.86 -18.26
N LEU A 86 -0.56 -37.68 -17.42
CA LEU A 86 -0.35 -39.12 -17.37
C LEU A 86 -1.52 -39.80 -18.06
N LEU A 87 -1.21 -40.63 -19.06
CA LEU A 87 -2.18 -41.26 -19.95
C LEU A 87 -2.09 -42.78 -19.80
N PRO A 88 -3.13 -43.43 -19.24
CA PRO A 88 -3.19 -44.89 -19.14
C PRO A 88 -3.69 -45.50 -20.46
N TYR A 89 -3.34 -46.76 -20.73
CA TYR A 89 -3.92 -47.51 -21.84
C TYR A 89 -5.37 -47.94 -21.54
N TYR A 90 -5.54 -49.07 -20.86
CA TYR A 90 -6.84 -49.60 -20.44
C TYR A 90 -6.63 -50.41 -19.16
N TYR A 91 -7.21 -49.98 -18.03
CA TYR A 91 -6.95 -50.57 -16.71
C TYR A 91 -5.44 -50.76 -16.45
N ASN A 92 -4.99 -51.99 -16.18
CA ASN A 92 -3.59 -52.35 -15.93
C ASN A 92 -2.93 -53.02 -17.15
N PHE A 93 -3.55 -52.97 -18.32
CA PHE A 93 -2.98 -53.53 -19.55
C PHE A 93 -1.83 -52.66 -20.05
N ARG A 94 -0.81 -53.31 -20.62
CA ARG A 94 0.29 -52.63 -21.29
C ARG A 94 -0.12 -52.26 -22.72
N PHE A 95 0.40 -51.13 -23.21
CA PHE A 95 0.34 -50.79 -24.63
C PHE A 95 0.96 -51.94 -25.44
N PRO A 96 0.35 -52.33 -26.58
CA PRO A 96 0.89 -53.37 -27.45
C PRO A 96 2.33 -53.07 -27.91
N ALA A 97 3.06 -54.12 -28.28
CA ALA A 97 4.37 -53.94 -28.92
C ALA A 97 4.23 -53.16 -30.24
N GLY A 98 5.21 -52.31 -30.54
CA GLY A 98 5.20 -51.47 -31.75
C GLY A 98 4.27 -50.26 -31.68
N THR A 99 3.78 -49.88 -30.49
CA THR A 99 2.96 -48.68 -30.32
C THR A 99 3.84 -47.43 -30.33
N HIS A 100 4.20 -46.99 -31.53
CA HIS A 100 4.96 -45.77 -31.76
C HIS A 100 4.23 -44.85 -32.74
N GLY A 101 4.20 -43.55 -32.45
CA GLY A 101 3.49 -42.57 -33.27
C GLY A 101 3.07 -41.32 -32.51
N PHE A 102 1.89 -40.77 -32.82
CA PHE A 102 1.51 -39.41 -32.43
C PHE A 102 0.21 -39.34 -31.64
N LEU A 103 0.16 -38.44 -30.64
CA LEU A 103 -1.10 -37.99 -30.07
C LEU A 103 -1.73 -36.92 -30.97
N TYR A 104 -3.03 -36.99 -31.17
CA TYR A 104 -3.75 -35.99 -31.95
C TYR A 104 -5.19 -35.79 -31.45
N PHE A 105 -5.76 -34.62 -31.75
CA PHE A 105 -7.15 -34.30 -31.44
C PHE A 105 -8.06 -34.69 -32.61
N ALA A 106 -9.02 -35.58 -32.34
CA ALA A 106 -10.03 -36.01 -33.28
C ALA A 106 -11.31 -35.20 -33.06
N SER A 107 -11.56 -34.22 -33.94
CA SER A 107 -12.76 -33.38 -33.93
C SER A 107 -13.96 -34.08 -34.58
N SER A 108 -14.29 -35.30 -34.15
CA SER A 108 -15.55 -35.93 -34.56
C SER A 108 -16.70 -35.15 -33.93
N HIS A 109 -17.69 -34.72 -34.75
CA HIS A 109 -18.82 -33.89 -34.30
C HIS A 109 -19.62 -34.52 -33.15
N ALA A 110 -19.59 -35.86 -33.00
CA ALA A 110 -20.33 -36.56 -31.95
C ALA A 110 -19.53 -36.77 -30.64
N ASP A 111 -18.21 -36.92 -30.70
CA ASP A 111 -17.38 -37.20 -29.52
C ASP A 111 -15.92 -36.74 -29.72
N PRO A 112 -15.63 -35.45 -29.52
CA PRO A 112 -14.27 -34.94 -29.56
C PRO A 112 -13.38 -35.62 -28.52
N SER A 113 -12.22 -36.11 -28.96
CA SER A 113 -11.32 -36.88 -28.12
C SER A 113 -9.87 -36.75 -28.57
N ILE A 114 -8.92 -36.99 -27.64
CA ILE A 114 -7.50 -37.14 -28.00
C ILE A 114 -7.25 -38.62 -28.28
N ARG A 115 -6.62 -38.95 -29.40
CA ARG A 115 -6.33 -40.33 -29.83
C ARG A 115 -4.83 -40.51 -30.07
N PHE A 116 -4.41 -41.76 -30.25
CA PHE A 116 -3.04 -42.10 -30.59
C PHE A 116 -3.00 -42.79 -31.95
N ARG A 117 -2.26 -42.23 -32.91
CA ARG A 117 -2.07 -42.74 -34.27
C ARG A 117 -0.73 -43.48 -34.33
N ILE A 118 -0.75 -44.77 -34.63
CA ILE A 118 0.44 -45.61 -34.86
C ILE A 118 0.90 -45.43 -36.31
N VAL A 119 2.18 -45.16 -36.49
CA VAL A 119 2.90 -45.07 -37.78
C VAL A 119 4.10 -46.03 -37.74
N ASP A 120 4.87 -46.20 -38.83
CA ASP A 120 5.96 -47.21 -38.90
C ASP A 120 7.37 -46.62 -38.78
N THR A 121 7.56 -45.38 -39.24
CA THR A 121 8.89 -44.72 -39.20
C THR A 121 8.94 -43.54 -38.22
N GLY A 122 7.80 -43.14 -37.67
CA GLY A 122 7.68 -41.92 -36.88
C GLY A 122 7.71 -40.64 -37.71
N ASP A 123 7.52 -40.73 -39.03
CA ASP A 123 7.39 -39.57 -39.91
C ASP A 123 5.96 -39.00 -39.89
N PRO A 124 5.75 -37.69 -39.64
CA PRO A 124 4.43 -37.06 -39.72
C PRO A 124 3.69 -37.29 -41.05
N ASP A 125 4.40 -37.46 -42.16
CA ASP A 125 3.77 -37.70 -43.48
C ASP A 125 3.02 -39.04 -43.55
N GLU A 126 3.42 -40.02 -42.74
CA GLU A 126 2.72 -41.31 -42.61
C GLU A 126 1.42 -41.21 -41.82
N PHE A 127 1.14 -40.09 -41.15
CA PHE A 127 -0.02 -39.95 -40.27
C PHE A 127 -1.34 -40.31 -40.98
N LYS A 128 -1.48 -39.96 -42.27
CA LYS A 128 -2.67 -40.26 -43.08
C LYS A 128 -2.88 -41.76 -43.31
N ASN A 129 -1.78 -42.51 -43.43
CA ASN A 129 -1.78 -43.95 -43.69
C ASN A 129 -1.70 -44.77 -42.39
N GLY A 130 -1.37 -44.12 -41.27
CA GLY A 130 -1.30 -44.74 -39.95
C GLY A 130 -2.68 -45.21 -39.45
N ARG A 131 -2.65 -46.09 -38.45
CA ARG A 131 -3.85 -46.65 -37.82
C ARG A 131 -4.02 -46.15 -36.39
N ASP A 132 -5.26 -45.95 -35.95
CA ASP A 132 -5.50 -45.63 -34.54
C ASP A 132 -5.10 -46.81 -33.66
N LEU A 133 -4.47 -46.52 -32.52
CA LEU A 133 -4.31 -47.48 -31.43
C LEU A 133 -5.71 -47.93 -31.00
N LEU A 134 -5.95 -49.24 -30.98
CA LEU A 134 -7.21 -49.83 -30.55
C LEU A 134 -7.11 -50.27 -29.09
N LEU A 135 -8.25 -50.37 -28.41
CA LEU A 135 -8.40 -51.02 -27.11
C LEU A 135 -8.23 -52.55 -27.26
N PRO A 136 -8.11 -53.31 -26.15
CA PRO A 136 -7.94 -54.78 -26.20
C PRO A 136 -9.07 -55.54 -26.91
N ASN A 137 -10.21 -54.91 -27.15
CA ASN A 137 -11.29 -55.49 -27.96
C ASN A 137 -11.02 -55.47 -29.48
N ALA A 138 -9.88 -54.90 -29.91
CA ALA A 138 -9.44 -54.80 -31.31
C ALA A 138 -10.42 -54.09 -32.27
N VAL A 139 -11.41 -53.36 -31.73
CA VAL A 139 -12.44 -52.67 -32.54
C VAL A 139 -12.49 -51.18 -32.19
N THR A 140 -12.44 -50.85 -30.90
CA THR A 140 -12.63 -49.47 -30.44
C THR A 140 -11.29 -48.72 -30.38
N PRO A 141 -11.16 -47.55 -31.03
CA PRO A 141 -9.98 -46.71 -30.86
C PRO A 141 -9.78 -46.29 -29.40
N TRP A 142 -8.56 -46.42 -28.91
CA TRP A 142 -8.11 -45.82 -27.67
C TRP A 142 -8.21 -44.31 -27.78
N HIS A 143 -8.81 -43.69 -26.77
CA HIS A 143 -9.00 -42.25 -26.74
C HIS A 143 -9.07 -41.71 -25.31
N VAL A 144 -8.72 -40.44 -25.15
CA VAL A 144 -8.95 -39.65 -23.94
C VAL A 144 -10.22 -38.84 -24.19
N SER A 145 -11.31 -39.25 -23.55
CA SER A 145 -12.62 -38.61 -23.74
C SER A 145 -12.65 -37.16 -23.25
N LYS A 146 -13.58 -36.36 -23.80
CA LYS A 146 -13.91 -35.01 -23.29
C LYS A 146 -14.10 -35.00 -21.77
N LYS A 147 -14.85 -35.98 -21.23
CA LYS A 147 -15.12 -36.13 -19.79
C LYS A 147 -13.84 -36.27 -18.97
N THR A 148 -12.87 -37.06 -19.44
CA THR A 148 -11.57 -37.22 -18.78
C THR A 148 -10.77 -35.93 -18.82
N ILE A 149 -10.76 -35.26 -19.98
CA ILE A 149 -10.01 -34.02 -20.22
C ILE A 149 -10.57 -32.88 -19.35
N THR A 150 -11.90 -32.77 -19.21
CA THR A 150 -12.55 -31.71 -18.42
C THR A 150 -12.52 -31.96 -16.92
N LYS A 151 -12.78 -33.18 -16.44
CA LYS A 151 -12.99 -33.45 -15.01
C LYS A 151 -11.71 -33.72 -14.20
N THR A 152 -10.66 -34.20 -14.83
CA THR A 152 -9.47 -34.67 -14.08
C THR A 152 -8.41 -33.58 -13.96
N LYS A 153 -7.66 -33.58 -12.85
CA LYS A 153 -6.41 -32.78 -12.74
C LYS A 153 -5.40 -33.16 -13.83
N LEU A 154 -5.41 -34.43 -14.23
CA LEU A 154 -4.60 -35.02 -15.30
C LEU A 154 -4.88 -34.37 -16.66
N GLY A 155 -6.12 -33.98 -16.92
CA GLY A 155 -6.53 -33.31 -18.16
C GLY A 155 -6.19 -31.81 -18.21
N ALA A 156 -5.66 -31.19 -17.15
CA ALA A 156 -5.43 -29.75 -17.13
C ALA A 156 -4.37 -29.30 -18.16
N ALA A 157 -3.25 -30.04 -18.27
CA ALA A 157 -2.22 -29.75 -19.27
C ALA A 157 -2.76 -29.89 -20.70
N LEU A 158 -3.54 -30.95 -20.96
CA LEU A 158 -4.16 -31.21 -22.25
C LEU A 158 -5.23 -30.18 -22.62
N ARG A 159 -6.08 -29.76 -21.66
CA ARG A 159 -7.05 -28.67 -21.89
C ARG A 159 -6.38 -27.37 -22.28
N ARG A 160 -5.28 -27.03 -21.61
CA ARG A 160 -4.51 -25.83 -21.92
C ARG A 160 -3.87 -25.93 -23.31
N LEU A 161 -3.34 -27.10 -23.66
CA LEU A 161 -2.80 -27.35 -25.00
C LEU A 161 -3.88 -27.23 -26.09
N LEU A 162 -5.03 -27.88 -25.90
CA LEU A 162 -6.17 -27.79 -26.80
C LEU A 162 -6.68 -26.34 -26.97
N ALA A 163 -6.83 -25.60 -25.86
CA ALA A 163 -7.22 -24.20 -25.89
C ALA A 163 -6.18 -23.33 -26.61
N HIS A 164 -4.90 -23.56 -26.37
CA HIS A 164 -3.80 -22.86 -27.02
C HIS A 164 -3.82 -23.02 -28.55
N GLU A 165 -4.22 -24.20 -29.03
CA GLU A 165 -4.29 -24.46 -30.48
C GLU A 165 -5.62 -24.10 -31.14
N GLY A 166 -6.57 -23.55 -30.38
CA GLY A 166 -7.93 -23.31 -30.88
C GLY A 166 -8.71 -24.61 -31.15
N LEU A 167 -8.23 -25.75 -30.65
CA LEU A 167 -8.85 -27.07 -30.78
C LEU A 167 -9.82 -27.25 -29.60
N GLY A 168 -10.92 -26.51 -29.60
CA GLY A 168 -11.88 -26.49 -28.50
C GLY A 168 -12.88 -27.64 -28.55
N PHE A 169 -13.29 -28.11 -27.37
CA PHE A 169 -14.60 -28.74 -27.25
C PHE A 169 -15.65 -27.65 -27.51
N CYS A 170 -16.44 -27.77 -28.58
CA CYS A 170 -17.68 -27.01 -28.67
C CYS A 170 -18.51 -27.43 -27.45
N GLU A 171 -18.59 -26.55 -26.45
CA GLU A 171 -19.49 -26.74 -25.32
C GLU A 171 -20.80 -26.07 -25.70
N ASP A 172 -21.72 -26.88 -26.20
CA ASP A 172 -23.11 -26.50 -26.30
C ASP A 172 -23.62 -26.23 -24.87
N SER A 173 -23.81 -24.94 -24.57
CA SER A 173 -24.68 -24.38 -23.54
C SER A 173 -24.28 -24.50 -22.05
N ASN A 174 -24.19 -23.31 -21.43
CA ASN A 174 -24.45 -22.96 -20.02
C ASN A 174 -23.42 -23.12 -18.91
N GLU A 175 -22.33 -23.87 -19.05
CA GLU A 175 -21.20 -23.72 -18.11
C GLU A 175 -20.17 -22.78 -18.74
N SER A 176 -20.13 -21.54 -18.24
CA SER A 176 -19.13 -20.54 -18.65
C SER A 176 -17.74 -21.15 -18.55
N THR A 177 -17.17 -21.52 -19.69
CA THR A 177 -15.80 -21.96 -19.81
C THR A 177 -14.95 -20.82 -19.28
N THR A 178 -14.45 -21.00 -18.05
CA THR A 178 -13.71 -19.98 -17.32
C THR A 178 -12.36 -19.83 -17.99
N GLN A 179 -12.33 -19.03 -19.07
CA GLN A 179 -11.10 -18.59 -19.71
C GLN A 179 -10.20 -18.01 -18.62
N GLN A 180 -8.95 -18.45 -18.65
CA GLN A 180 -7.96 -18.25 -17.61
C GLN A 180 -6.84 -17.40 -18.23
N PRO A 181 -6.72 -16.12 -17.83
CA PRO A 181 -5.64 -15.29 -18.31
C PRO A 181 -4.32 -15.86 -17.80
N GLN A 182 -3.38 -16.03 -18.72
CA GLN A 182 -2.02 -16.52 -18.51
C GLN A 182 -1.07 -15.40 -18.12
N SER A 183 -1.28 -14.18 -18.65
CA SER A 183 -0.48 -13.00 -18.33
C SER A 183 -1.34 -11.86 -17.75
N LEU A 184 -0.73 -11.04 -16.91
CA LEU A 184 -1.24 -9.71 -16.54
C LEU A 184 -0.43 -8.58 -17.18
N ASP A 185 0.71 -8.89 -17.80
CA ASP A 185 1.53 -7.97 -18.57
C ASP A 185 0.84 -7.58 -19.88
N PRO A 186 0.48 -6.30 -20.10
CA PRO A 186 -0.13 -5.83 -21.34
C PRO A 186 0.64 -6.23 -22.61
N ALA A 187 1.98 -6.29 -22.55
CA ALA A 187 2.82 -6.64 -23.68
C ALA A 187 2.78 -8.13 -24.04
N ARG A 188 2.23 -8.98 -23.16
CA ARG A 188 2.19 -10.43 -23.32
C ARG A 188 0.76 -10.98 -23.42
N LEU A 189 -0.24 -10.11 -23.42
CA LEU A 189 -1.63 -10.50 -23.60
C LEU A 189 -1.87 -11.03 -25.01
N THR A 190 -2.61 -12.12 -25.09
CA THR A 190 -3.03 -12.80 -26.31
C THR A 190 -4.55 -12.95 -26.32
N PRO A 191 -5.20 -13.24 -27.46
CA PRO A 191 -6.63 -13.53 -27.52
C PRO A 191 -7.13 -14.62 -26.55
N LEU A 192 -6.23 -15.48 -26.04
CA LEU A 192 -6.55 -16.52 -25.06
C LEU A 192 -6.69 -15.97 -23.63
N ASP A 193 -6.18 -14.77 -23.38
CA ASP A 193 -6.25 -14.08 -22.09
C ASP A 193 -7.55 -13.28 -21.92
N THR A 194 -8.38 -13.20 -22.95
CA THR A 194 -9.68 -12.54 -22.86
C THR A 194 -10.57 -13.34 -21.92
N VAL A 195 -11.29 -12.65 -21.05
CA VAL A 195 -12.23 -13.25 -20.10
C VAL A 195 -13.52 -12.44 -20.04
N THR A 196 -14.60 -13.08 -19.62
CA THR A 196 -15.89 -12.42 -19.45
C THR A 196 -16.24 -12.32 -17.98
N LEU A 197 -16.39 -11.09 -17.48
CA LEU A 197 -16.86 -10.80 -16.13
C LEU A 197 -18.39 -10.73 -16.14
N MET A 198 -19.05 -11.46 -15.24
CA MET A 198 -20.50 -11.47 -15.12
C MET A 198 -20.94 -11.46 -13.65
N GLY A 199 -22.14 -10.90 -13.42
CA GLY A 199 -22.82 -10.91 -12.11
C GLY A 199 -22.18 -9.98 -11.07
N ARG A 200 -22.56 -10.16 -9.80
CA ARG A 200 -22.07 -9.33 -8.68
C ARG A 200 -20.63 -9.64 -8.27
N THR A 201 -20.16 -10.85 -8.55
CA THR A 201 -18.81 -11.29 -8.20
C THR A 201 -18.34 -12.25 -9.27
N ALA A 202 -17.46 -11.77 -10.14
CA ALA A 202 -16.83 -12.59 -11.14
C ALA A 202 -15.76 -13.48 -10.49
N ILE A 203 -15.72 -14.76 -10.84
CA ILE A 203 -14.68 -15.69 -10.40
C ILE A 203 -13.73 -15.88 -11.56
N LEU A 204 -12.50 -15.42 -11.39
CA LEU A 204 -11.45 -15.57 -12.38
C LEU A 204 -10.46 -16.64 -11.92
N HIS A 205 -10.08 -17.51 -12.84
CA HIS A 205 -9.07 -18.54 -12.60
C HIS A 205 -7.73 -18.02 -13.12
N LEU A 206 -6.75 -17.81 -12.24
CA LEU A 206 -5.37 -17.46 -12.60
C LEU A 206 -4.48 -18.70 -12.41
N PRO A 207 -3.29 -18.77 -13.06
CA PRO A 207 -2.36 -19.91 -12.93
C PRO A 207 -2.07 -20.28 -11.47
N HIS A 208 -2.09 -19.29 -10.59
CA HIS A 208 -1.77 -19.42 -9.18
C HIS A 208 -2.99 -19.55 -8.24
N GLY A 209 -4.21 -19.64 -8.77
CA GLY A 209 -5.42 -19.86 -7.99
C GLY A 209 -6.64 -19.06 -8.45
N ARG A 210 -7.74 -19.18 -7.70
CA ARG A 210 -9.01 -18.49 -8.00
C ARG A 210 -9.06 -17.13 -7.31
N VAL A 211 -9.39 -16.09 -8.06
CA VAL A 211 -9.63 -14.74 -7.53
C VAL A 211 -11.08 -14.35 -7.74
N ARG A 212 -11.68 -13.72 -6.73
CA ARG A 212 -13.02 -13.13 -6.83
C ARG A 212 -12.86 -11.65 -7.13
N LEU A 213 -13.50 -11.14 -8.17
CA LEU A 213 -13.50 -9.71 -8.53
C LEU A 213 -14.89 -9.13 -8.26
N GLY A 214 -14.95 -7.90 -7.77
CA GLY A 214 -16.19 -7.16 -7.56
C GLY A 214 -16.17 -5.88 -8.39
N TYR A 215 -17.32 -5.49 -8.93
CA TYR A 215 -17.41 -4.30 -9.79
C TYR A 215 -17.34 -2.99 -9.01
N SER A 216 -17.86 -2.96 -7.78
CA SER A 216 -17.76 -1.79 -6.92
C SER A 216 -17.44 -2.19 -5.49
N ASP A 217 -16.85 -1.27 -4.75
CA ASP A 217 -16.39 -1.53 -3.40
C ASP A 217 -17.56 -1.54 -2.42
N GLY A 218 -18.09 -2.72 -2.14
CA GLY A 218 -19.14 -2.95 -1.13
C GLY A 218 -20.58 -2.68 -1.59
N ARG A 219 -20.81 -2.07 -2.76
CA ARG A 219 -22.16 -1.99 -3.34
C ARG A 219 -22.46 -3.27 -4.12
N ARG A 220 -23.69 -3.78 -4.03
CA ARG A 220 -24.15 -5.00 -4.72
C ARG A 220 -24.44 -4.75 -6.21
N VAL A 221 -23.57 -4.01 -6.90
CA VAL A 221 -23.69 -3.73 -8.33
C VAL A 221 -23.03 -4.87 -9.11
N SER A 222 -23.73 -5.38 -10.11
CA SER A 222 -23.19 -6.39 -11.03
C SER A 222 -22.27 -5.74 -12.05
N PHE A 223 -21.28 -6.49 -12.55
CA PHE A 223 -20.59 -6.11 -13.78
C PHE A 223 -21.62 -5.93 -14.91
N PRO A 224 -21.41 -4.98 -15.84
CA PRO A 224 -22.24 -4.85 -17.02
C PRO A 224 -22.38 -6.19 -17.75
N GLU A 225 -23.52 -6.44 -18.38
CA GLU A 225 -23.76 -7.71 -19.06
C GLU A 225 -22.69 -7.97 -20.12
N ARG A 226 -22.14 -9.18 -20.11
CA ARG A 226 -21.11 -9.62 -21.08
C ARG A 226 -19.88 -8.71 -21.14
N THR A 227 -19.44 -8.18 -20.00
CA THR A 227 -18.18 -7.43 -19.89
C THR A 227 -17.00 -8.34 -20.26
N ARG A 228 -16.63 -8.37 -21.54
CA ARG A 228 -15.56 -9.20 -22.10
C ARG A 228 -14.33 -8.34 -22.32
N GLY A 229 -13.18 -8.84 -21.89
CA GLY A 229 -11.99 -8.02 -21.82
C GLY A 229 -10.75 -8.70 -21.30
N PHE A 230 -9.71 -7.92 -21.06
CA PHE A 230 -8.44 -8.35 -20.51
C PHE A 230 -8.26 -7.83 -19.09
N LEU A 231 -7.86 -8.70 -18.16
CA LEU A 231 -7.34 -8.27 -16.86
C LEU A 231 -5.85 -8.00 -17.01
N TYR A 232 -5.40 -6.81 -16.67
CA TYR A 232 -3.99 -6.42 -16.84
C TYR A 232 -3.48 -5.59 -15.67
N PHE A 233 -2.16 -5.52 -15.52
CA PHE A 233 -1.50 -4.67 -14.55
C PHE A 233 -0.98 -3.42 -15.24
N ASP A 234 -1.49 -2.27 -14.82
CA ASP A 234 -0.98 -0.98 -15.24
C ASP A 234 0.15 -0.55 -14.30
N ILE A 235 1.37 -0.50 -14.85
CA ILE A 235 2.57 -0.11 -14.12
C ILE A 235 2.51 1.37 -13.70
N ALA A 236 1.92 2.24 -14.53
CA ALA A 236 1.90 3.68 -14.25
C ALA A 236 1.07 4.01 -13.00
N SER A 237 -0.13 3.45 -12.88
CA SER A 237 -0.99 3.63 -11.69
C SER A 237 -0.79 2.60 -10.59
N LEU A 238 0.11 1.63 -10.78
CA LEU A 238 0.31 0.48 -9.88
C LEU A 238 -1.02 -0.17 -9.50
N SER A 239 -1.83 -0.52 -10.50
CA SER A 239 -3.16 -1.07 -10.28
C SER A 239 -3.50 -2.18 -11.26
N ILE A 240 -4.37 -3.10 -10.86
CA ILE A 240 -4.97 -4.07 -11.77
C ILE A 240 -6.20 -3.42 -12.38
N ARG A 241 -6.26 -3.40 -13.70
CA ARG A 241 -7.38 -2.84 -14.47
C ARG A 241 -8.03 -3.91 -15.32
N PHE A 242 -9.19 -3.59 -15.87
CA PHE A 242 -9.88 -4.45 -16.82
C PHE A 242 -10.16 -3.66 -18.09
N ARG A 243 -9.63 -4.10 -19.23
CA ARG A 243 -9.85 -3.46 -20.53
C ARG A 243 -10.95 -4.18 -21.28
N VAL A 244 -12.08 -3.54 -21.52
CA VAL A 244 -13.21 -4.07 -22.28
C VAL A 244 -12.88 -4.01 -23.76
N VAL A 245 -13.09 -5.12 -24.48
CA VAL A 245 -12.83 -5.21 -25.92
C VAL A 245 -14.01 -5.85 -26.65
N GLU A 246 -14.40 -5.27 -27.78
CA GLU A 246 -15.33 -5.90 -28.72
C GLU A 246 -14.66 -6.99 -29.56
N SER A 247 -13.38 -6.78 -29.88
CA SER A 247 -12.52 -7.71 -30.63
C SER A 247 -11.52 -8.44 -29.73
N THR A 248 -10.63 -9.25 -30.30
CA THR A 248 -9.53 -9.90 -29.55
C THR A 248 -8.28 -9.03 -29.42
N ASP A 249 -8.32 -7.78 -29.90
CA ASP A 249 -7.19 -6.85 -29.90
C ASP A 249 -7.22 -5.97 -28.64
N PHE A 250 -6.20 -6.10 -27.78
CA PHE A 250 -6.05 -5.31 -26.56
C PHE A 250 -5.98 -3.80 -26.83
N GLY A 251 -5.29 -3.39 -27.91
CA GLY A 251 -5.03 -1.97 -28.21
C GLY A 251 -6.27 -1.18 -28.60
N LYS A 252 -7.36 -1.86 -28.98
CA LYS A 252 -8.63 -1.25 -29.39
C LYS A 252 -9.67 -1.14 -28.27
N GLY A 253 -9.35 -1.62 -27.07
CA GLY A 253 -10.27 -1.60 -25.93
C GLY A 253 -10.14 -0.36 -25.07
N ASP A 254 -11.19 -0.12 -24.28
CA ASP A 254 -11.23 0.92 -23.25
C ASP A 254 -11.22 0.31 -21.86
N ASP A 255 -10.68 1.03 -20.88
CA ASP A 255 -10.74 0.56 -19.50
C ASP A 255 -12.19 0.55 -18.99
N LEU A 256 -12.57 -0.53 -18.31
CA LEU A 256 -13.85 -0.66 -17.63
C LEU A 256 -14.00 0.50 -16.65
N LEU A 257 -15.09 1.24 -16.77
CA LEU A 257 -15.42 2.33 -15.84
C LEU A 257 -16.28 1.80 -14.69
N LEU A 258 -16.30 2.49 -13.56
CA LEU A 258 -17.24 2.26 -12.45
C LEU A 258 -18.66 2.70 -12.85
N PRO A 259 -19.69 2.38 -12.04
CA PRO A 259 -21.08 2.80 -12.32
C PRO A 259 -21.30 4.32 -12.49
N ASP A 260 -20.33 5.16 -12.11
CA ASP A 260 -20.36 6.60 -12.33
C ASP A 260 -20.05 6.99 -13.79
N GLY A 261 -19.55 6.05 -14.61
CA GLY A 261 -19.18 6.28 -16.00
C GLY A 261 -17.97 7.19 -16.18
N GLN A 262 -17.22 7.50 -15.11
CA GLN A 262 -16.10 8.44 -15.14
C GLN A 262 -14.83 7.82 -14.57
N THR A 263 -14.96 7.06 -13.47
CA THR A 263 -13.80 6.52 -12.76
C THR A 263 -13.41 5.17 -13.34
N THR A 264 -12.15 4.98 -13.72
CA THR A 264 -11.66 3.67 -14.14
C THR A 264 -11.75 2.64 -13.01
N TRP A 265 -12.34 1.49 -13.29
CA TRP A 265 -12.34 0.33 -12.41
C TRP A 265 -10.90 -0.18 -12.24
N CYS A 266 -10.44 -0.25 -11.00
CA CYS A 266 -9.13 -0.81 -10.71
C CYS A 266 -9.07 -1.48 -9.32
N ILE A 267 -8.07 -2.35 -9.15
CA ILE A 267 -7.66 -2.88 -7.85
C ILE A 267 -6.25 -2.39 -7.59
N ASN A 268 -6.15 -1.37 -6.75
CA ASN A 268 -4.86 -0.77 -6.36
C ASN A 268 -3.89 -1.82 -5.81
N LEU A 269 -2.61 -1.72 -6.15
CA LEU A 269 -1.55 -2.65 -5.74
C LEU A 269 -1.55 -2.89 -4.24
N HIS A 270 -1.80 -1.86 -3.44
CA HIS A 270 -1.86 -2.01 -1.99
C HIS A 270 -2.93 -3.03 -1.53
N ARG A 271 -4.06 -3.13 -2.24
CA ARG A 271 -5.12 -4.10 -1.95
C ARG A 271 -4.66 -5.49 -2.34
N VAL A 272 -4.02 -5.61 -3.49
CA VAL A 272 -3.40 -6.86 -3.97
C VAL A 272 -2.34 -7.36 -2.97
N ALA A 273 -1.51 -6.46 -2.46
CA ALA A 273 -0.48 -6.73 -1.46
C ALA A 273 -1.07 -7.14 -0.11
N SER A 274 -2.08 -6.40 0.39
CA SER A 274 -2.60 -6.58 1.77
C SER A 274 -3.68 -7.66 1.91
N SER A 275 -4.47 -7.93 0.87
CA SER A 275 -5.62 -8.82 0.94
C SER A 275 -5.26 -10.25 0.56
N THR A 276 -5.69 -11.22 1.38
CA THR A 276 -5.57 -12.65 1.06
C THR A 276 -6.43 -13.05 -0.15
N ARG A 277 -7.53 -12.33 -0.41
CA ARG A 277 -8.41 -12.55 -1.57
C ARG A 277 -7.67 -12.39 -2.91
N TYR A 278 -6.65 -11.54 -2.94
CA TYR A 278 -5.87 -11.25 -4.15
C TYR A 278 -4.51 -11.95 -4.16
N ALA A 279 -4.30 -12.95 -3.30
CA ALA A 279 -3.08 -13.74 -3.29
C ALA A 279 -2.71 -14.37 -4.65
N PRO A 280 -3.67 -14.85 -5.49
CA PRO A 280 -3.34 -15.34 -6.83
C PRO A 280 -2.81 -14.25 -7.76
N ILE A 281 -3.42 -13.07 -7.76
CA ILE A 281 -2.93 -11.90 -8.55
C ILE A 281 -1.53 -11.54 -8.07
N ARG A 282 -1.33 -11.42 -6.76
CA ARG A 282 -0.02 -11.12 -6.17
C ARG A 282 1.07 -12.07 -6.64
N LYS A 283 0.80 -13.38 -6.62
CA LYS A 283 1.75 -14.40 -7.11
C LYS A 283 2.03 -14.24 -8.60
N GLN A 284 1.00 -13.98 -9.39
CA GLN A 284 1.12 -13.78 -10.83
C GLN A 284 2.04 -12.57 -11.16
N LEU A 285 1.83 -11.43 -10.49
CA LEU A 285 2.65 -10.23 -10.66
C LEU A 285 4.12 -10.46 -10.32
N LEU A 286 4.40 -11.25 -9.27
CA LEU A 286 5.77 -11.61 -8.89
C LEU A 286 6.42 -12.57 -9.89
N VAL A 287 5.68 -13.57 -10.37
CA VAL A 287 6.18 -14.55 -11.36
C VAL A 287 6.47 -13.89 -12.72
N GLU A 288 5.65 -12.92 -13.12
CA GLU A 288 5.87 -12.15 -14.35
C GLU A 288 6.90 -11.02 -14.18
N ASN A 289 7.46 -10.83 -12.97
CA ASN A 289 8.38 -9.73 -12.64
C ASN A 289 7.82 -8.34 -12.94
N LEU A 290 6.50 -8.17 -12.93
CA LEU A 290 5.84 -6.89 -13.15
C LEU A 290 6.03 -5.93 -11.97
N ILE A 291 6.30 -6.50 -10.78
CA ILE A 291 6.55 -5.75 -9.56
C ILE A 291 7.64 -6.47 -8.74
N PRO A 292 8.66 -5.75 -8.24
CA PRO A 292 9.62 -6.31 -7.31
C PRO A 292 8.97 -6.82 -6.02
N GLU A 293 9.44 -7.94 -5.48
CA GLU A 293 8.89 -8.52 -4.24
C GLU A 293 8.88 -7.53 -3.06
N ARG A 294 9.91 -6.69 -2.95
CA ARG A 294 9.98 -5.63 -1.93
C ARG A 294 8.78 -4.67 -1.93
N GLN A 295 8.26 -4.33 -3.11
CA GLN A 295 7.15 -3.39 -3.28
C GLN A 295 5.81 -4.08 -2.97
N MET A 296 5.75 -5.40 -3.16
CA MET A 296 4.58 -6.20 -2.82
C MET A 296 4.49 -6.50 -1.31
N GLN A 297 5.64 -6.65 -0.64
CA GLN A 297 5.72 -6.91 0.80
C GLN A 297 5.51 -5.64 1.65
N SER A 298 5.75 -4.45 1.10
CA SER A 298 5.56 -3.20 1.84
C SER A 298 4.07 -2.94 2.10
N ARG A 299 3.60 -3.31 3.29
CA ARG A 299 2.31 -2.85 3.84
C ARG A 299 2.29 -1.33 4.05
N ALA A 300 3.46 -0.70 4.04
CA ALA A 300 3.64 0.73 4.13
C ALA A 300 3.77 1.32 2.72
N PHE A 301 3.10 2.44 2.47
CA PHE A 301 3.38 3.24 1.28
C PHE A 301 4.81 3.74 1.37
N VAL A 302 5.56 3.73 0.27
CA VAL A 302 6.91 4.27 0.25
C VAL A 302 6.85 5.59 -0.49
N VAL A 303 7.19 6.68 0.19
CA VAL A 303 7.42 7.98 -0.45
C VAL A 303 8.91 8.28 -0.47
N SER A 304 9.37 8.74 -1.62
CA SER A 304 10.75 9.13 -1.87
C SER A 304 11.08 10.50 -1.29
N THR A 305 10.11 11.42 -1.27
CA THR A 305 10.28 12.80 -0.81
C THR A 305 9.01 13.40 -0.24
N LEU A 306 9.15 14.46 0.58
CA LEU A 306 8.05 15.35 0.98
C LEU A 306 8.11 16.72 0.30
N ASN A 307 9.13 16.98 -0.51
CA ASN A 307 9.21 18.22 -1.30
C ASN A 307 8.27 18.11 -2.50
N HIS A 308 7.22 18.94 -2.54
CA HIS A 308 6.20 18.90 -3.60
C HIS A 308 6.79 19.10 -5.01
N THR A 309 7.89 19.86 -5.14
CA THR A 309 8.58 20.09 -6.43
C THR A 309 9.39 18.89 -6.92
N ARG A 310 9.62 17.88 -6.07
CA ARG A 310 10.41 16.68 -6.36
C ARG A 310 9.56 15.40 -6.33
N LEU A 311 8.25 15.53 -6.17
CA LEU A 311 7.35 14.38 -6.19
C LEU A 311 7.40 13.68 -7.55
N THR A 312 7.20 12.37 -7.52
CA THR A 312 7.10 11.51 -8.70
C THR A 312 5.78 10.73 -8.65
N GLU A 313 5.35 10.15 -9.76
CA GLU A 313 4.16 9.29 -9.78
C GLU A 313 4.27 8.08 -8.82
N ALA A 314 5.50 7.66 -8.50
CA ALA A 314 5.74 6.60 -7.51
C ALA A 314 5.37 7.01 -6.07
N ASP A 315 5.25 8.31 -5.79
CA ASP A 315 4.86 8.86 -4.47
C ASP A 315 3.34 8.95 -4.30
N TRP A 316 2.57 8.69 -5.35
CA TRP A 316 1.11 8.67 -5.30
C TRP A 316 0.62 7.52 -4.41
N MET A 317 -0.35 7.79 -3.56
CA MET A 317 -0.91 6.80 -2.64
C MET A 317 -2.42 6.92 -2.48
N ASP A 318 -3.06 5.76 -2.29
CA ASP A 318 -4.48 5.65 -2.00
C ASP A 318 -4.70 5.30 -0.51
N LEU A 319 -5.05 6.31 0.29
CA LEU A 319 -5.39 6.16 1.70
C LEU A 319 -6.84 5.73 1.92
N SER A 320 -7.69 5.72 0.89
CA SER A 320 -9.14 5.60 0.99
C SER A 320 -9.62 4.39 1.76
N GLY A 321 -10.59 4.61 2.65
CA GLY A 321 -11.24 3.55 3.44
C GLY A 321 -10.37 2.98 4.57
N ARG A 322 -9.12 3.44 4.74
CA ARG A 322 -8.22 2.96 5.80
C ARG A 322 -8.44 3.74 7.10
N PRO A 323 -8.47 3.10 8.28
CA PRO A 323 -8.54 3.82 9.55
C PRO A 323 -7.17 4.33 10.02
N LYS A 324 -6.09 3.72 9.51
CA LYS A 324 -4.70 3.99 9.83
C LYS A 324 -3.84 3.53 8.67
N THR A 325 -2.82 4.31 8.36
CA THR A 325 -1.83 3.97 7.33
C THR A 325 -0.43 4.14 7.90
N LEU A 326 0.47 3.20 7.57
CA LEU A 326 1.90 3.36 7.78
C LEU A 326 2.51 3.84 6.46
N ILE A 327 3.26 4.92 6.50
CA ILE A 327 3.94 5.50 5.35
C ILE A 327 5.43 5.49 5.66
N SER A 328 6.20 4.74 4.89
CA SER A 328 7.66 4.74 4.94
C SER A 328 8.18 5.89 4.09
N ILE A 329 9.02 6.73 4.67
CA ILE A 329 9.76 7.77 3.95
C ILE A 329 11.15 7.19 3.66
N ALA A 330 11.50 7.08 2.38
CA ALA A 330 12.70 6.40 1.89
C ALA A 330 13.48 7.24 0.88
N PRO A 331 14.24 8.23 1.35
CA PRO A 331 15.11 9.04 0.50
C PRO A 331 16.26 8.18 -0.02
N ALA A 332 16.76 8.48 -1.23
CA ALA A 332 17.71 7.63 -1.96
C ALA A 332 18.97 7.24 -1.15
N ASP A 333 19.44 8.13 -0.27
CA ASP A 333 20.72 7.99 0.44
C ASP A 333 20.55 7.92 1.97
N GLN A 334 19.37 7.52 2.47
CA GLN A 334 19.03 7.69 3.88
C GLN A 334 18.33 6.47 4.51
N GLU A 335 18.50 6.32 5.82
CA GLU A 335 17.77 5.33 6.58
C GLU A 335 16.28 5.65 6.56
N ARG A 336 15.49 4.62 6.21
CA ARG A 336 14.04 4.74 6.08
C ARG A 336 13.41 4.88 7.46
N PHE A 337 12.39 5.71 7.56
CA PHE A 337 11.58 5.79 8.77
C PHE A 337 10.09 5.70 8.42
N THR A 338 9.26 5.33 9.38
CA THR A 338 7.83 5.12 9.16
C THR A 338 6.99 6.12 9.95
N LEU A 339 6.05 6.74 9.28
CA LEU A 339 5.02 7.62 9.81
C LEU A 339 3.69 6.88 9.93
N ALA A 340 3.06 6.95 11.10
CA ALA A 340 1.69 6.48 11.28
C ALA A 340 0.70 7.63 11.06
N VAL A 341 -0.11 7.54 10.01
CA VAL A 341 -1.08 8.56 9.59
C VAL A 341 -2.50 8.09 9.89
N TYR A 342 -3.28 8.98 10.52
CA TYR A 342 -4.69 8.78 10.89
C TYR A 342 -5.51 9.96 10.38
N HIS A 343 -6.71 9.72 9.85
CA HIS A 343 -7.58 10.80 9.37
C HIS A 343 -8.10 11.70 10.51
N GLY A 344 -8.28 11.14 11.70
CA GLY A 344 -8.70 11.88 12.90
C GLY A 344 -8.19 11.24 14.19
N VAL A 345 -8.64 11.79 15.33
CA VAL A 345 -8.26 11.30 16.67
C VAL A 345 -8.85 9.92 16.98
N SER A 346 -10.02 9.63 16.41
CA SER A 346 -10.68 8.33 16.44
C SER A 346 -10.32 7.53 15.18
N PRO A 347 -10.49 6.19 15.17
CA PRO A 347 -10.23 5.33 14.00
C PRO A 347 -11.29 5.53 12.90
N ILE A 348 -11.43 6.77 12.44
CA ILE A 348 -12.24 7.18 11.30
C ILE A 348 -11.48 6.78 10.05
N ARG A 349 -12.20 6.18 9.10
CA ARG A 349 -11.63 5.80 7.82
C ARG A 349 -11.42 7.04 6.96
N PHE A 350 -10.30 7.09 6.24
CA PHE A 350 -10.08 8.08 5.19
C PHE A 350 -11.26 8.05 4.19
N PRO A 351 -11.70 9.23 3.70
CA PRO A 351 -12.76 9.31 2.68
C PRO A 351 -12.33 8.61 1.39
N SER A 352 -13.29 8.29 0.52
CA SER A 352 -13.03 7.64 -0.78
C SER A 352 -12.21 8.50 -1.75
N SER A 353 -12.10 9.80 -1.49
CA SER A 353 -11.29 10.75 -2.27
C SER A 353 -9.87 10.91 -1.73
N ALA A 354 -9.44 10.13 -0.71
CA ALA A 354 -8.12 10.28 -0.09
C ALA A 354 -7.01 9.60 -0.91
N GLN A 355 -6.89 10.02 -2.16
CA GLN A 355 -5.92 9.54 -3.15
C GLN A 355 -5.06 10.72 -3.59
N GLY A 356 -3.73 10.57 -3.56
CA GLY A 356 -2.81 11.63 -3.93
C GLY A 356 -1.49 11.57 -3.18
N PHE A 357 -0.97 12.71 -2.74
CA PHE A 357 0.42 12.86 -2.35
C PHE A 357 0.58 13.43 -0.94
N LEU A 358 1.57 12.93 -0.22
CA LEU A 358 2.00 13.51 1.05
C LEU A 358 3.09 14.54 0.76
N TYR A 359 2.93 15.77 1.26
CA TYR A 359 3.87 16.86 0.98
C TYR A 359 4.04 17.78 2.19
N TRP A 360 5.19 18.44 2.27
CA TRP A 360 5.47 19.48 3.26
C TRP A 360 5.05 20.83 2.72
N HIS A 361 4.17 21.52 3.46
CA HIS A 361 3.68 22.85 3.14
C HIS A 361 4.28 23.86 4.10
N VAL A 362 4.92 24.90 3.55
CA VAL A 362 5.40 26.05 4.31
C VAL A 362 4.61 27.27 3.83
N PRO A 363 3.78 27.89 4.68
CA PRO A 363 3.09 29.12 4.32
C PRO A 363 4.09 30.23 3.99
N GLU A 364 3.88 30.95 2.89
CA GLU A 364 4.77 32.04 2.44
C GLU A 364 4.99 33.11 3.51
N LYS A 365 3.95 33.38 4.31
CA LYS A 365 3.99 34.41 5.33
C LYS A 365 4.71 33.92 6.58
N ASN A 366 4.40 32.72 7.07
CA ASN A 366 4.80 32.31 8.41
C ASN A 366 5.37 30.88 8.40
N PRO A 367 6.71 30.71 8.50
CA PRO A 367 7.33 29.40 8.51
C PRO A 367 7.00 28.59 9.78
N TYR A 368 6.56 29.23 10.86
CA TYR A 368 6.16 28.55 12.10
C TYR A 368 4.84 27.75 11.97
N ASP A 369 4.05 28.05 10.93
CA ASP A 369 2.83 27.34 10.56
C ASP A 369 3.08 26.23 9.54
N ALA A 370 4.34 25.89 9.26
CA ALA A 370 4.69 24.78 8.39
C ALA A 370 4.07 23.45 8.88
N GLU A 371 3.62 22.64 7.93
CA GLU A 371 2.90 21.42 8.24
C GLU A 371 2.98 20.38 7.13
N LEU A 372 2.95 19.10 7.54
CA LEU A 372 2.81 17.98 6.62
C LEU A 372 1.35 17.86 6.23
N ARG A 373 1.03 17.88 4.94
CA ARG A 373 -0.33 17.75 4.42
C ARG A 373 -0.45 16.56 3.47
N PHE A 374 -1.69 16.18 3.20
CA PHE A 374 -2.02 15.22 2.15
C PHE A 374 -2.85 15.93 1.10
N ARG A 375 -2.36 16.03 -0.14
CA ARG A 375 -3.09 16.61 -1.26
C ARG A 375 -3.79 15.51 -2.04
N CYS A 376 -5.10 15.61 -2.16
CA CYS A 376 -5.94 14.76 -2.99
C CYS A 376 -5.80 15.17 -4.46
N ALA A 377 -5.24 14.29 -5.29
CA ALA A 377 -5.01 14.48 -6.72
C ALA A 377 -4.95 13.12 -7.44
N GLU A 378 -5.45 13.07 -8.68
CA GLU A 378 -5.51 11.84 -9.50
C GLU A 378 -4.16 11.42 -10.08
N SER A 379 -3.28 12.39 -10.34
CA SER A 379 -1.93 12.22 -10.88
C SER A 379 -1.03 13.37 -10.43
N LEU A 380 0.27 13.27 -10.68
CA LEU A 380 1.23 14.33 -10.36
C LEU A 380 0.94 15.60 -11.19
N GLU A 381 0.55 15.45 -12.46
CA GLU A 381 0.21 16.58 -13.35
C GLU A 381 -0.95 17.43 -12.82
N ARG A 382 -1.86 16.81 -12.05
CA ARG A 382 -3.01 17.50 -11.44
C ARG A 382 -2.75 17.90 -9.99
N PHE A 383 -1.50 17.82 -9.51
CA PHE A 383 -1.17 18.14 -8.12
C PHE A 383 -1.60 19.58 -7.75
N ASP A 384 -1.31 20.57 -8.59
CA ASP A 384 -1.66 21.98 -8.32
C ASP A 384 -3.17 22.25 -8.40
N GLN A 385 -3.89 21.44 -9.19
CA GLN A 385 -5.35 21.48 -9.32
C GLN A 385 -6.07 20.69 -8.21
N GLY A 386 -5.30 19.86 -7.47
CA GLY A 386 -5.79 19.07 -6.36
C GLY A 386 -6.22 19.92 -5.17
N HIS A 387 -6.81 19.28 -4.17
CA HIS A 387 -7.21 19.92 -2.92
C HIS A 387 -6.61 19.21 -1.73
N ASP A 388 -6.35 19.92 -0.64
CA ASP A 388 -5.88 19.25 0.58
C ASP A 388 -6.99 18.39 1.18
N LEU A 389 -6.63 17.20 1.67
CA LEU A 389 -7.51 16.32 2.41
C LEU A 389 -8.02 17.06 3.64
N TRP A 390 -9.33 17.10 3.86
CA TRP A 390 -9.90 17.80 5.02
C TRP A 390 -9.99 16.89 6.25
N THR A 391 -9.83 17.50 7.44
CA THR A 391 -10.13 16.85 8.72
C THR A 391 -11.62 16.43 8.83
N PRO A 392 -11.97 15.42 9.64
CA PRO A 392 -13.37 15.11 9.95
C PRO A 392 -14.14 16.35 10.43
N GLY A 393 -15.16 16.77 9.67
CA GLY A 393 -15.92 17.99 9.93
C GLY A 393 -15.52 19.21 9.10
N ALA A 394 -14.61 19.06 8.13
CA ALA A 394 -14.30 20.04 7.08
C ALA A 394 -13.90 21.45 7.57
N LYS A 395 -13.23 21.55 8.72
CA LYS A 395 -12.84 22.86 9.29
C LYS A 395 -11.49 23.36 8.81
N GLN A 396 -10.59 22.43 8.52
CA GLN A 396 -9.22 22.72 8.08
C GLN A 396 -8.65 21.52 7.33
N PRO A 397 -7.61 21.73 6.49
CA PRO A 397 -6.78 20.68 5.97
C PRO A 397 -6.30 19.73 7.06
N TRP A 398 -6.25 18.45 6.74
CA TRP A 398 -5.58 17.43 7.52
C TRP A 398 -4.09 17.73 7.48
N SER A 399 -3.47 17.80 8.66
CA SER A 399 -2.05 18.12 8.74
C SER A 399 -1.37 17.60 10.00
N LEU A 400 -0.05 17.43 9.92
CA LEU A 400 0.84 17.32 11.07
C LEU A 400 1.70 18.59 11.16
N ARG A 401 1.31 19.49 12.07
CA ARG A 401 1.98 20.79 12.26
C ARG A 401 3.38 20.65 12.83
N LEU A 402 4.31 21.45 12.32
CA LEU A 402 5.69 21.50 12.80
C LEU A 402 5.75 21.76 14.31
N ARG A 403 4.91 22.66 14.84
CA ARG A 403 4.80 22.93 16.29
C ARG A 403 4.55 21.68 17.13
N GLY A 404 3.81 20.70 16.62
CA GLY A 404 3.55 19.44 17.31
C GLY A 404 4.71 18.43 17.19
N LEU A 405 5.54 18.57 16.16
CA LEU A 405 6.67 17.70 15.85
C LEU A 405 7.98 18.18 16.48
N ALA A 406 8.17 19.51 16.58
CA ALA A 406 9.39 20.16 17.04
C ALA A 406 9.88 19.72 18.43
N PRO A 407 9.01 19.43 19.43
CA PRO A 407 9.47 18.90 20.71
C PRO A 407 10.10 17.50 20.65
N ARG A 408 10.15 16.82 19.49
CA ARG A 408 10.88 15.56 19.26
C ARG A 408 10.54 14.43 20.27
N ARG A 409 9.31 14.43 20.80
CA ARG A 409 8.87 13.55 21.90
C ARG A 409 8.73 12.08 21.49
N THR A 410 8.56 11.80 20.20
CA THR A 410 8.38 10.45 19.66
C THR A 410 9.53 10.10 18.73
N SER A 411 9.78 8.81 18.49
CA SER A 411 10.78 8.37 17.51
C SER A 411 10.47 8.91 16.11
N PHE A 412 9.21 8.84 15.67
CA PHE A 412 8.82 9.33 14.35
C PHE A 412 8.97 10.85 14.22
N SER A 413 8.67 11.64 15.27
CA SER A 413 8.84 13.09 15.21
C SER A 413 10.32 13.47 15.12
N ARG A 414 11.20 12.75 15.82
CA ARG A 414 12.65 12.89 15.67
C ARG A 414 13.11 12.62 14.24
N SER A 415 12.74 11.48 13.67
CA SER A 415 13.15 11.11 12.31
C SER A 415 12.58 12.07 11.26
N LEU A 416 11.30 12.44 11.39
CA LEU A 416 10.66 13.37 10.46
C LEU A 416 11.28 14.77 10.53
N VAL A 417 11.52 15.32 11.73
CA VAL A 417 12.15 16.64 11.87
C VAL A 417 13.58 16.64 11.35
N ALA A 418 14.37 15.59 11.65
CA ALA A 418 15.73 15.46 11.12
C ALA A 418 15.73 15.40 9.58
N TYR A 419 14.78 14.67 8.99
CA TYR A 419 14.58 14.65 7.54
C TYR A 419 14.22 16.03 6.99
N LEU A 420 13.26 16.74 7.59
CA LEU A 420 12.81 18.05 7.13
C LEU A 420 13.94 19.10 7.15
N ILE A 421 14.77 19.11 8.21
CA ILE A 421 15.93 20.02 8.30
C ILE A 421 16.95 19.69 7.22
N ARG A 422 17.30 18.41 7.07
CA ARG A 422 18.32 17.96 6.11
C ARG A 422 17.93 18.23 4.66
N GLU A 423 16.66 18.02 4.30
CA GLU A 423 16.17 18.31 2.94
C GLU A 423 15.91 19.80 2.69
N GLY A 424 16.24 20.69 3.64
CA GLY A 424 16.01 22.13 3.51
C GLY A 424 14.53 22.50 3.45
N LEU A 425 13.64 21.63 3.95
CA LEU A 425 12.19 21.86 3.98
C LEU A 425 11.75 22.66 5.21
N THR A 426 12.61 22.74 6.23
CA THR A 426 12.42 23.60 7.40
C THR A 426 13.78 24.05 7.92
N ASP A 427 13.82 25.24 8.51
CA ASP A 427 15.02 25.76 9.18
C ASP A 427 15.16 25.15 10.59
N GLU A 428 16.38 24.83 11.01
CA GLU A 428 16.67 24.30 12.34
C GLU A 428 16.32 25.31 13.44
N SER A 429 16.58 26.61 13.23
CA SER A 429 16.21 27.68 14.16
C SER A 429 14.70 27.74 14.40
N VAL A 430 13.88 27.56 13.36
CA VAL A 430 12.41 27.51 13.48
C VAL A 430 11.98 26.33 14.35
N VAL A 431 12.60 25.16 14.15
CA VAL A 431 12.35 23.96 14.96
C VAL A 431 12.74 24.19 16.42
N ASP A 432 13.92 24.77 16.66
CA ASP A 432 14.43 25.04 18.00
C ASP A 432 13.57 26.06 18.74
N HIS A 433 13.12 27.12 18.05
CA HIS A 433 12.14 28.05 18.59
C HIS A 433 10.84 27.33 18.97
N LEU A 434 10.26 26.52 18.08
CA LEU A 434 9.03 25.77 18.37
C LEU A 434 9.18 24.71 19.47
N ALA A 435 10.40 24.23 19.73
CA ALA A 435 10.69 23.31 20.82
C ALA A 435 10.69 24.00 22.19
N LYS A 436 10.96 25.31 22.26
CA LYS A 436 10.94 26.15 23.47
C LYS A 436 9.50 26.38 23.98
N THR A 437 8.88 25.32 24.50
CA THR A 437 7.48 25.31 24.96
C THR A 437 7.33 25.24 26.48
N THR A 438 8.43 25.03 27.20
CA THR A 438 8.45 24.83 28.64
C THR A 438 9.35 25.85 29.30
N VAL A 439 8.86 26.45 30.38
CA VAL A 439 9.62 27.35 31.25
C VAL A 439 10.03 26.54 32.48
N THR A 440 11.33 26.37 32.67
CA THR A 440 11.95 25.70 33.82
C THR A 440 12.70 26.68 34.74
N HIS A 441 13.17 27.79 34.18
CA HIS A 441 13.77 28.93 34.86
C HIS A 441 13.10 30.23 34.42
N MET A 442 13.14 31.28 35.25
CA MET A 442 12.51 32.57 34.91
C MET A 442 13.14 33.24 33.67
N ARG A 443 14.40 32.93 33.38
CA ARG A 443 15.12 33.42 32.18
C ARG A 443 14.83 32.61 30.93
N ASP A 444 14.12 31.48 31.04
CA ASP A 444 13.85 30.65 29.88
C ASP A 444 12.99 31.40 28.87
N LEU A 445 13.45 31.39 27.63
CA LEU A 445 12.68 31.84 26.50
C LEU A 445 11.69 30.75 26.11
N PHE A 446 10.44 31.14 25.88
CA PHE A 446 9.42 30.30 25.30
C PHE A 446 8.83 30.94 24.05
N PHE A 447 8.36 30.10 23.15
CA PHE A 447 7.78 30.51 21.88
C PHE A 447 6.36 31.05 22.07
N LEU A 448 6.13 32.26 21.58
CA LEU A 448 4.87 32.97 21.56
C LEU A 448 4.43 33.18 20.10
N HIS A 449 3.22 32.74 19.76
CA HIS A 449 2.63 32.93 18.43
C HIS A 449 1.43 33.86 18.52
N PHE A 450 1.49 35.04 17.89
CA PHE A 450 0.51 36.10 18.08
C PHE A 450 -0.91 35.69 17.65
N GLY A 451 -1.04 34.94 16.55
CA GLY A 451 -2.34 34.43 16.08
C GLY A 451 -3.03 33.35 16.94
N VAL A 452 -2.32 32.67 17.86
CA VAL A 452 -2.87 31.55 18.63
C VAL A 452 -3.33 31.95 20.04
N PHE A 453 -2.66 32.95 20.62
CA PHE A 453 -2.93 33.37 22.00
C PHE A 453 -4.16 34.27 22.09
N ARG A 454 -5.36 33.68 22.18
CA ARG A 454 -6.66 34.40 22.19
C ARG A 454 -6.85 35.53 23.21
N ASN A 455 -5.93 35.73 24.15
CA ASN A 455 -6.07 36.71 25.24
C ASN A 455 -4.97 37.78 25.21
N VAL A 456 -4.12 37.80 24.18
CA VAL A 456 -3.24 38.95 23.95
C VAL A 456 -3.97 39.98 23.09
N PRO A 457 -3.71 41.28 23.26
CA PRO A 457 -4.37 42.35 22.50
C PRO A 457 -4.27 42.16 20.98
N TRP A 458 -3.19 41.49 20.56
CA TRP A 458 -2.84 41.24 19.16
C TRP A 458 -3.56 40.06 18.53
N SER A 459 -4.30 39.26 19.31
CA SER A 459 -4.95 38.05 18.80
C SER A 459 -5.95 38.38 17.68
N GLY A 460 -5.68 37.89 16.47
CA GLY A 460 -6.50 38.15 15.29
C GLY A 460 -6.32 39.55 14.69
N VAL A 461 -5.40 40.34 15.24
CA VAL A 461 -4.98 41.65 14.71
C VAL A 461 -3.62 41.54 14.04
N TYR A 462 -2.67 40.88 14.73
CA TYR A 462 -1.33 40.62 14.21
C TYR A 462 -1.06 39.12 14.14
N ASP A 463 -0.41 38.71 13.07
CA ASP A 463 0.21 37.42 12.92
C ASP A 463 1.74 37.55 13.07
N GLY A 464 2.39 36.46 13.43
CA GLY A 464 3.83 36.40 13.66
C GLY A 464 4.20 35.67 14.94
N ALA A 465 5.49 35.71 15.24
CA ALA A 465 6.08 34.93 16.31
C ALA A 465 7.16 35.70 17.07
N ALA A 466 7.33 35.35 18.34
CA ALA A 466 8.37 35.88 19.20
C ALA A 466 8.90 34.82 20.17
N LEU A 467 10.11 35.05 20.66
CA LEU A 467 10.56 34.49 21.92
C LEU A 467 10.17 35.45 23.04
N ALA A 468 9.55 34.90 24.07
CA ALA A 468 9.11 35.65 25.24
C ALA A 468 9.62 34.97 26.51
N ARG A 469 9.61 35.69 27.61
CA ARG A 469 9.92 35.15 28.95
C ARG A 469 8.87 35.59 29.95
N LEU A 470 8.80 34.84 31.05
CA LEU A 470 7.90 35.18 32.15
C LEU A 470 8.55 36.26 33.01
N VAL A 471 7.77 37.24 33.45
CA VAL A 471 8.21 38.30 34.36
C VAL A 471 7.32 38.31 35.59
N VAL A 472 7.93 38.41 36.78
CA VAL A 472 7.19 38.61 38.03
C VAL A 472 7.07 40.11 38.25
N LEU A 473 5.85 40.64 38.14
CA LEU A 473 5.58 42.05 38.38
C LEU A 473 5.52 42.35 39.88
N GLU A 474 4.85 41.47 40.64
CA GLU A 474 4.70 41.62 42.09
C GLU A 474 4.80 40.25 42.75
N ASP A 475 5.51 40.18 43.88
CA ASP A 475 5.56 39.00 44.74
C ASP A 475 5.03 39.34 46.13
N THR A 476 3.77 38.99 46.39
CA THR A 476 3.14 39.22 47.71
C THR A 476 3.22 37.96 48.57
N PRO A 477 3.00 38.03 49.89
CA PRO A 477 2.93 36.84 50.74
C PRO A 477 1.89 35.80 50.27
N ALA A 478 0.81 36.24 49.61
CA ALA A 478 -0.29 35.37 49.21
C ALA A 478 -0.24 34.91 47.74
N SER A 479 0.43 35.65 46.85
CA SER A 479 0.34 35.42 45.41
C SER A 479 1.50 36.04 44.62
N PHE A 480 1.73 35.51 43.43
CA PHE A 480 2.58 36.11 42.40
C PHE A 480 1.71 36.83 41.37
N ARG A 481 2.11 38.03 40.92
CA ARG A 481 1.55 38.71 39.76
C ARG A 481 2.51 38.54 38.59
N LEU A 482 2.05 37.86 37.54
CA LEU A 482 2.88 37.51 36.38
C LEU A 482 2.50 38.28 35.11
N ASP A 483 3.50 38.51 34.27
CA ASP A 483 3.35 39.00 32.90
C ASP A 483 4.31 38.27 31.93
N ILE A 484 4.15 38.54 30.64
CA ILE A 484 4.99 38.02 29.56
C ILE A 484 5.74 39.19 28.96
N ARG A 485 7.07 39.09 28.82
CA ARG A 485 7.87 40.06 28.07
C ARG A 485 8.30 39.48 26.75
N VAL A 486 8.05 40.20 25.66
CA VAL A 486 8.63 39.89 24.35
C VAL A 486 10.13 40.18 24.41
N VAL A 487 10.97 39.17 24.14
CA VAL A 487 12.43 39.31 24.16
C VAL A 487 12.97 39.49 22.75
N THR A 488 12.49 38.69 21.80
CA THR A 488 12.95 38.73 20.41
C THR A 488 11.77 38.51 19.49
N LEU A 489 11.56 39.41 18.53
CA LEU A 489 10.62 39.22 17.44
C LEU A 489 11.27 38.30 16.40
N LEU A 490 10.61 37.20 16.06
CA LEU A 490 11.16 36.19 15.16
C LEU A 490 10.69 36.38 13.73
N ASP A 491 9.40 36.69 13.55
CA ASP A 491 8.77 36.81 12.23
C ASP A 491 7.71 37.92 12.22
N GLY A 492 8.18 39.11 12.62
CA GLY A 492 7.41 40.36 12.66
C GLY A 492 6.12 40.31 13.47
N PRO A 493 5.49 41.47 13.66
CA PRO A 493 4.04 41.55 13.71
C PRO A 493 3.51 42.01 12.36
N ARG A 494 2.76 41.15 11.69
CA ARG A 494 2.08 41.48 10.44
C ARG A 494 0.61 41.68 10.70
N LYS A 495 0.08 42.84 10.32
CA LYS A 495 -1.34 43.12 10.46
C LYS A 495 -2.14 42.16 9.57
N VAL A 496 -3.11 41.46 10.16
CA VAL A 496 -4.02 40.57 9.45
C VAL A 496 -5.11 41.44 8.80
N SER A 497 -5.19 41.42 7.47
CA SER A 497 -5.86 42.43 6.62
C SER A 497 -7.40 42.46 6.69
N ASP A 498 -8.03 41.68 7.56
CA ASP A 498 -9.45 41.34 7.51
C ASP A 498 -10.39 42.45 8.02
N GLY A 499 -9.86 43.64 8.35
CA GLY A 499 -10.65 44.85 8.58
C GLY A 499 -11.57 44.86 9.82
N LYS A 500 -11.57 43.81 10.66
CA LYS A 500 -12.35 43.75 11.91
C LYS A 500 -11.54 44.02 13.17
N ALA A 501 -10.25 44.31 13.01
CA ALA A 501 -9.38 44.65 14.13
C ALA A 501 -9.78 45.98 14.76
N TRP A 502 -9.59 46.07 16.08
CA TRP A 502 -9.72 47.32 16.81
C TRP A 502 -8.73 48.35 16.21
N PRO A 503 -9.18 49.55 15.84
CA PRO A 503 -8.38 50.49 15.04
C PRO A 503 -7.07 50.94 15.69
N ASP A 504 -6.89 50.77 17.01
CA ASP A 504 -5.82 51.41 17.78
C ASP A 504 -4.87 50.45 18.52
N VAL A 505 -4.76 49.18 18.10
CA VAL A 505 -3.81 48.24 18.76
C VAL A 505 -2.42 48.39 18.16
N ASP A 506 -1.47 48.90 18.95
CA ASP A 506 -0.05 48.93 18.59
C ASP A 506 0.52 47.52 18.35
N PRO A 507 1.41 47.34 17.37
CA PRO A 507 2.09 46.07 17.14
C PRO A 507 3.02 45.74 18.32
N PRO A 508 3.20 44.44 18.65
CA PRO A 508 4.16 44.01 19.67
C PRO A 508 5.57 44.49 19.34
N LYS A 509 6.27 44.99 20.36
CA LYS A 509 7.68 45.41 20.28
C LYS A 509 8.57 44.56 21.19
N GLU A 510 9.84 44.44 20.82
CA GLU A 510 10.82 43.84 21.71
C GLU A 510 10.95 44.65 23.00
N GLY A 511 11.09 43.96 24.13
CA GLY A 511 11.11 44.54 25.46
C GLY A 511 9.73 44.86 26.04
N GLU A 512 8.66 44.84 25.24
CA GLU A 512 7.30 45.16 25.66
C GLU A 512 6.70 44.06 26.56
N LEU A 513 5.94 44.49 27.58
CA LEU A 513 5.11 43.60 28.40
C LEU A 513 3.77 43.36 27.70
N VAL A 514 3.40 42.10 27.55
CA VAL A 514 2.18 41.67 26.88
C VAL A 514 1.00 41.72 27.85
N PHE A 515 0.43 42.91 28.04
CA PHE A 515 -0.74 43.06 28.91
C PHE A 515 -1.97 42.35 28.31
N GLY A 516 -2.44 41.26 28.93
CA GLY A 516 -3.69 40.64 28.52
C GLY A 516 -4.92 41.51 28.78
N PHE A 517 -5.86 41.53 27.83
CA PHE A 517 -7.14 42.24 28.01
C PHE A 517 -8.08 41.46 28.92
N HIS A 518 -8.78 42.17 29.82
CA HIS A 518 -9.87 41.59 30.61
C HIS A 518 -11.11 41.47 29.73
N VAL A 519 -11.53 40.24 29.39
CA VAL A 519 -12.85 39.99 28.81
C VAL A 519 -13.81 39.72 29.98
N PRO A 520 -14.80 40.60 30.27
CA PRO A 520 -15.50 40.55 31.56
C PRO A 520 -16.36 39.32 31.88
N LYS A 521 -16.58 38.34 30.97
CA LYS A 521 -17.59 37.27 31.20
C LYS A 521 -17.33 35.93 30.48
N ILE A 522 -16.23 35.21 30.71
CA ILE A 522 -16.08 33.83 30.16
C ILE A 522 -15.53 32.81 31.18
N ASN A 523 -16.13 31.62 31.14
CA ASN A 523 -16.02 30.44 32.00
C ASN A 523 -14.56 29.98 32.38
N PRO A 524 -14.25 29.77 33.67
CA PRO A 524 -12.88 29.61 34.22
C PRO A 524 -12.13 28.28 33.97
N LYS A 525 -12.52 27.44 33.00
CA LYS A 525 -11.94 26.09 32.83
C LYS A 525 -10.64 25.99 31.99
N HIS A 526 -10.01 27.09 31.60
CA HIS A 526 -8.76 27.08 30.82
C HIS A 526 -7.70 28.00 31.43
N PHE A 527 -6.67 27.41 32.06
CA PHE A 527 -5.63 28.07 32.87
C PHE A 527 -4.85 29.20 32.17
N TRP A 528 -4.66 29.13 30.85
CA TRP A 528 -3.91 30.15 30.09
C TRP A 528 -4.77 31.35 29.62
N LYS A 529 -6.05 31.44 30.03
CA LYS A 529 -6.99 32.47 29.55
C LYS A 529 -7.11 33.74 30.40
N THR A 530 -6.37 33.84 31.50
CA THR A 530 -6.47 34.95 32.47
C THR A 530 -5.11 35.58 32.77
N LEU A 531 -4.27 35.74 31.75
CA LEU A 531 -3.00 36.48 31.86
C LEU A 531 -3.21 37.98 31.69
N ARG A 532 -3.92 38.59 32.65
CA ARG A 532 -3.71 40.00 32.98
C ARG A 532 -3.17 40.02 34.39
N GLY A 533 -1.88 40.31 34.57
CA GLY A 533 -1.26 40.30 35.90
C GLY A 533 -1.69 39.07 36.68
N ALA A 534 -1.56 37.88 36.08
CA ALA A 534 -2.19 36.68 36.59
C ALA A 534 -1.79 36.50 38.05
N THR A 535 -2.70 36.82 38.95
CA THR A 535 -2.48 36.65 40.38
C THR A 535 -2.57 35.16 40.63
N VAL A 536 -1.42 34.49 40.69
CA VAL A 536 -1.35 33.07 40.98
C VAL A 536 -1.18 32.93 42.48
N PRO A 537 -2.18 32.40 43.21
CA PRO A 537 -2.05 32.19 44.65
C PRO A 537 -0.88 31.23 44.92
N LYS A 538 0.00 31.59 45.85
CA LYS A 538 1.14 30.75 46.25
C LYS A 538 0.70 29.38 46.75
N SER A 539 -0.47 29.30 47.39
CA SER A 539 -1.08 28.06 47.86
C SER A 539 -1.59 27.15 46.72
N SER A 540 -1.78 27.68 45.52
CA SER A 540 -2.24 26.87 44.38
C SER A 540 -1.14 25.98 43.82
N LYS A 541 -1.51 24.89 43.13
CA LYS A 541 -0.54 24.00 42.46
C LYS A 541 0.40 24.76 41.50
N ALA A 542 -0.13 25.75 40.79
CA ALA A 542 0.66 26.59 39.88
C ALA A 542 1.62 27.51 40.66
N GLY A 543 1.16 28.12 41.75
CA GLY A 543 2.01 28.93 42.63
C GLY A 543 3.17 28.12 43.23
N GLN A 544 2.93 26.88 43.63
CA GLN A 544 3.98 25.98 44.11
C GLN A 544 5.01 25.63 43.03
N VAL A 545 4.58 25.46 41.76
CA VAL A 545 5.51 25.24 40.64
C VAL A 545 6.34 26.50 40.36
N LEU A 546 5.70 27.67 40.34
CA LEU A 546 6.39 28.96 40.15
C LEU A 546 7.38 29.24 41.25
N LYS A 547 7.01 28.99 42.51
CA LYS A 547 7.91 29.12 43.66
C LYS A 547 9.17 28.29 43.46
N LYS A 548 9.04 27.04 43.02
CA LYS A 548 10.19 26.19 42.69
C LYS A 548 11.02 26.78 41.55
N ILE A 549 10.40 27.20 40.44
CA ILE A 549 11.10 27.81 39.31
C ILE A 549 11.90 29.06 39.75
N MET A 550 11.29 29.90 40.60
CA MET A 550 11.93 31.08 41.16
C MET A 550 13.06 30.73 42.13
N GLU A 551 12.89 29.73 43.01
CA GLU A 551 13.94 29.25 43.92
C GLU A 551 15.16 28.70 43.18
N HIS A 552 14.95 28.05 42.03
CA HIS A 552 16.04 27.55 41.18
C HIS A 552 16.73 28.66 40.37
N SER A 553 16.10 29.83 40.25
CA SER A 553 16.68 31.00 39.60
C SER A 553 17.41 31.83 40.67
N HIS A 554 18.73 31.71 40.80
CA HIS A 554 19.51 32.38 41.85
C HIS A 554 19.25 33.90 41.93
N GLY A 555 19.31 34.48 43.13
CA GLY A 555 18.72 35.78 43.53
C GLY A 555 19.10 37.08 42.79
N GLY A 556 19.82 37.03 41.67
CA GLY A 556 19.97 38.13 40.70
C GLY A 556 19.19 37.94 39.40
N ASP A 557 18.41 36.85 39.28
CA ASP A 557 17.86 36.38 38.01
C ASP A 557 16.36 36.67 37.81
N VAL A 558 15.70 37.23 38.81
CA VAL A 558 14.30 37.65 38.70
C VAL A 558 14.29 39.11 38.27
N ASP A 559 13.87 39.38 37.04
CA ASP A 559 13.56 40.74 36.59
C ASP A 559 12.32 41.24 37.34
N ILE A 560 12.55 41.70 38.57
CA ILE A 560 11.57 42.48 39.32
C ILE A 560 11.67 43.89 38.75
N GLN A 561 10.76 44.23 37.84
CA GLN A 561 10.60 45.64 37.51
C GLN A 561 10.06 46.35 38.74
N GLN A 562 10.79 47.35 39.23
CA GLN A 562 10.19 48.39 40.06
C GLN A 562 9.20 49.14 39.17
N VAL A 563 7.90 48.90 39.40
CA VAL A 563 6.79 49.56 38.70
C VAL A 563 6.65 50.99 39.19
#